data_AF-A0AAV0S6Y5-F1
#
_entry.id   AF-A0AAV0S6Y5-F1
#
_cell.length_a   1.000
_cell.length_b   1.000
_cell.length_c   1.000
_cell.angle_alpha   90.00
_cell.angle_beta   90.00
_cell.angle_gamma   90.00
#
_symmetry.space_group_name_H-M   'P 1'
#
loop_
_entity.id
_entity.type
_entity.pdbx_description
1 polymer ?
#
loop_
_entity_poly.entity_id
_entity_poly.type
_entity_poly.pdbx_seq_one_letter_code
_entity_poly.pdbx_strand_id
1 'polypeptide(L)'
;MECAGRGSRGPCVAPATRRCGGCGAVAYCSVSHQLSHWDHHKQECERLEQQMKRVEALNEFPFTFSEEATLEVFEKRESRCSFLSKRGIHGLGMWKYECGCGDSLASADSTRSERESWNLPRELCPCSGPASLKSDALSNWKDYFEWRCLPLHSPVALLLHWPLLVYYATQIAFSGKSGPEKELFQLAAFGELCALFPGVRIHVELVGPAIPEKRLSSFWIHFLTLSLLLMLALQLIQELIKEMNIPAVFSDYCEEACHLAARCIHSVTGRPIRIPIQLNPFRQPLVVENSPLFIPCYPNCFLFGI
;
A
#
# COMPACT_ATOMS: atom_id res chain seq x y z
N MET A 1 -8.46 -6.97 -17.25
CA MET A 1 -8.34 -5.53 -17.02
C MET A 1 -9.71 -4.90 -17.12
N GLU A 2 -9.95 -3.82 -16.37
CA GLU A 2 -11.12 -3.00 -16.56
C GLU A 2 -10.95 -2.07 -17.77
N CYS A 3 -12.05 -1.65 -18.37
CA CYS A 3 -12.01 -0.66 -19.44
C CYS A 3 -11.87 0.74 -18.83
N ALA A 4 -10.80 1.46 -19.14
CA ALA A 4 -10.59 2.81 -18.63
C ALA A 4 -11.62 3.84 -19.15
N GLY A 5 -12.26 3.56 -20.29
CA GLY A 5 -13.38 4.37 -20.79
C GLY A 5 -14.75 4.00 -20.17
N ARG A 6 -14.81 3.11 -19.17
CA ARG A 6 -16.06 2.77 -18.48
C ARG A 6 -16.67 4.03 -17.87
N GLY A 7 -17.99 4.20 -18.02
CA GLY A 7 -18.70 5.39 -17.52
C GLY A 7 -18.61 6.62 -18.44
N SER A 8 -17.90 6.51 -19.57
CA SER A 8 -17.87 7.54 -20.61
C SER A 8 -19.12 7.46 -21.51
N ARG A 9 -18.93 7.42 -22.84
CA ARG A 9 -20.04 7.30 -23.81
C ARG A 9 -20.41 5.84 -24.05
N GLY A 10 -21.52 5.41 -23.45
CA GLY A 10 -22.14 4.10 -23.69
C GLY A 10 -21.53 2.94 -22.87
N PRO A 11 -22.24 1.81 -22.79
CA PRO A 11 -21.82 0.65 -22.00
C PRO A 11 -20.56 -0.01 -22.56
N CYS A 12 -19.83 -0.72 -21.70
CA CYS A 12 -18.75 -1.61 -22.16
C CYS A 12 -19.34 -2.76 -22.98
N VAL A 13 -18.75 -3.05 -24.13
CA VAL A 13 -19.26 -4.06 -25.08
C VAL A 13 -18.49 -5.39 -25.05
N ALA A 14 -17.32 -5.42 -24.40
CA ALA A 14 -16.43 -6.57 -24.35
C ALA A 14 -15.42 -6.41 -23.19
N PRO A 15 -14.65 -7.46 -22.85
CA PRO A 15 -13.47 -7.33 -22.00
C PRO A 15 -12.45 -6.33 -22.58
N ALA A 16 -11.75 -5.62 -21.70
CA ALA A 16 -10.73 -4.65 -22.10
C ALA A 16 -9.42 -5.36 -22.46
N THR A 17 -9.28 -5.77 -23.73
CA THR A 17 -8.10 -6.47 -24.25
C THR A 17 -7.19 -5.56 -25.09
N ARG A 18 -7.67 -4.38 -25.50
CA ARG A 18 -6.88 -3.44 -26.31
C ARG A 18 -6.09 -2.54 -25.39
N ARG A 19 -4.76 -2.54 -25.51
CA ARG A 19 -3.90 -1.63 -24.73
C ARG A 19 -3.66 -0.33 -25.50
N CYS A 20 -3.45 0.77 -24.78
CA CYS A 20 -2.99 2.02 -25.38
C CYS A 20 -1.68 1.78 -26.13
N GLY A 21 -1.60 2.20 -27.40
CA GLY A 21 -0.40 1.98 -28.22
C GLY A 21 0.81 2.83 -27.82
N GLY A 22 0.61 3.92 -27.07
CA GLY A 22 1.70 4.72 -26.49
C GLY A 22 2.21 4.09 -25.21
N CYS A 23 1.44 4.19 -24.13
CA CYS A 23 1.91 3.75 -22.82
C CYS A 23 1.86 2.24 -22.58
N GLY A 24 1.02 1.46 -23.27
CA GLY A 24 0.83 0.03 -23.00
C GLY A 24 0.13 -0.31 -21.67
N ALA A 25 0.00 0.63 -20.73
CA ALA A 25 -0.52 0.39 -19.38
C ALA A 25 -2.06 0.38 -19.30
N VAL A 26 -2.74 1.19 -20.12
CA VAL A 26 -4.20 1.37 -20.02
C VAL A 26 -4.93 0.47 -21.01
N ALA A 27 -6.03 -0.16 -20.59
CA ALA A 27 -6.82 -1.08 -21.41
C ALA A 27 -8.23 -0.55 -21.74
N TYR A 28 -8.72 -0.88 -22.93
CA TYR A 28 -10.03 -0.48 -23.47
C TYR A 28 -10.76 -1.67 -24.10
N CYS A 29 -12.10 -1.68 -24.02
CA CYS A 29 -12.91 -2.66 -24.75
C CYS A 29 -13.10 -2.28 -26.23
N SER A 30 -13.02 -0.99 -26.56
CA SER A 30 -13.25 -0.46 -27.92
C SER A 30 -12.41 0.79 -28.21
N VAL A 31 -12.24 1.10 -29.50
CA VAL A 31 -11.61 2.35 -29.95
C VAL A 31 -12.42 3.57 -29.53
N SER A 32 -13.75 3.46 -29.53
CA SER A 32 -14.65 4.54 -29.07
C SER A 32 -14.36 4.95 -27.62
N HIS A 33 -14.21 3.97 -26.72
CA HIS A 33 -13.85 4.23 -25.32
C HIS A 33 -12.43 4.79 -25.14
N GLN A 34 -11.48 4.37 -25.98
CA GLN A 34 -10.14 4.96 -25.98
C GLN A 34 -10.18 6.44 -26.41
N LEU A 35 -10.88 6.75 -27.50
CA LEU A 35 -11.02 8.13 -27.98
C LEU A 35 -11.76 9.02 -26.96
N SER A 36 -12.81 8.51 -26.31
CA SER A 36 -13.54 9.27 -25.29
C SER A 36 -12.71 9.51 -24.03
N HIS A 37 -11.85 8.57 -23.64
CA HIS A 37 -10.97 8.71 -22.47
C HIS A 37 -9.72 9.55 -22.75
N TRP A 38 -9.37 9.78 -24.03
CA TRP A 38 -8.12 10.40 -24.43
C TRP A 38 -7.85 11.77 -23.78
N ASP A 39 -8.87 12.59 -23.58
CA ASP A 39 -8.70 13.90 -22.96
C ASP A 39 -8.15 13.86 -21.53
N HIS A 40 -8.48 12.80 -20.79
CA HIS A 40 -7.95 12.56 -19.45
C HIS A 40 -6.61 11.82 -19.53
N HIS A 41 -6.53 10.80 -20.38
CA HIS A 41 -5.35 9.95 -20.49
C HIS A 41 -4.11 10.64 -21.07
N LYS A 42 -4.27 11.59 -22.00
CA LYS A 42 -3.16 12.18 -22.76
C LYS A 42 -2.05 12.78 -21.88
N GLN A 43 -2.41 13.35 -20.73
CA GLN A 43 -1.46 13.95 -19.79
C GLN A 43 -0.64 12.90 -19.03
N GLU A 44 -1.20 11.71 -18.85
CA GLU A 44 -0.56 10.62 -18.09
C GLU A 44 0.09 9.56 -18.99
N CYS A 45 -0.23 9.55 -20.30
CA CYS A 45 0.25 8.54 -21.24
C CYS A 45 1.79 8.46 -21.29
N GLU A 46 2.48 9.58 -21.46
CA GLU A 46 3.95 9.60 -21.49
C GLU A 46 4.56 9.12 -20.17
N ARG A 47 4.00 9.51 -19.03
CA ARG A 47 4.49 9.09 -17.72
C ARG A 47 4.28 7.59 -17.49
N LEU A 48 3.13 7.06 -17.87
CA LEU A 48 2.85 5.63 -17.84
C LEU A 48 3.77 4.84 -18.78
N GLU A 49 4.13 5.40 -19.94
CA GLU A 49 5.12 4.80 -20.84
C GLU A 49 6.50 4.70 -20.17
N GLN A 50 6.94 5.76 -19.48
CA GLN A 50 8.20 5.73 -18.73
C GLN A 50 8.15 4.73 -17.57
N GLN A 51 7.02 4.61 -16.88
CA GLN A 51 6.84 3.64 -15.82
C GLN A 51 6.86 2.20 -16.35
N MET A 52 6.26 1.96 -17.52
CA MET A 52 6.31 0.66 -18.20
C MET A 52 7.74 0.21 -18.53
N LYS A 53 8.67 1.15 -18.79
CA LYS A 53 10.10 0.85 -19.00
C LYS A 53 10.82 0.40 -17.72
N ARG A 54 10.22 0.62 -16.54
CA ARG A 54 10.82 0.31 -15.22
C ARG A 54 10.13 -0.84 -14.50
N VAL A 55 9.26 -1.59 -15.18
CA VAL A 55 8.48 -2.70 -14.59
C VAL A 55 9.37 -3.75 -13.94
N GLU A 56 10.52 -4.06 -14.54
CA GLU A 56 11.48 -5.01 -13.98
C GLU A 56 11.95 -4.55 -12.59
N ALA A 57 12.41 -3.30 -12.48
CA ALA A 57 12.83 -2.72 -11.21
C ALA A 57 11.70 -2.66 -10.15
N LEU A 58 10.44 -2.53 -10.56
CA LEU A 58 9.30 -2.58 -9.64
C LEU A 58 9.08 -3.98 -9.04
N ASN A 59 9.43 -5.02 -9.78
CA ASN A 59 9.30 -6.42 -9.36
C ASN A 59 10.56 -6.94 -8.62
N GLU A 60 11.61 -6.12 -8.49
CA GLU A 60 12.84 -6.51 -7.80
C GLU A 60 12.64 -6.55 -6.27
N PHE A 61 12.68 -7.77 -5.72
CA PHE A 61 12.66 -8.05 -4.29
C PHE A 61 13.68 -9.14 -3.95
N PRO A 62 14.25 -9.14 -2.73
CA PRO A 62 15.26 -10.13 -2.33
C PRO A 62 14.67 -11.48 -1.89
N PHE A 63 13.35 -11.68 -1.99
CA PHE A 63 12.68 -12.83 -1.38
C PHE A 63 12.70 -14.06 -2.28
N THR A 64 12.75 -15.26 -1.68
CA THR A 64 12.66 -16.52 -2.44
C THR A 64 11.28 -16.74 -3.06
N PHE A 65 10.28 -15.99 -2.61
CA PHE A 65 8.91 -16.02 -3.11
C PHE A 65 8.59 -14.89 -4.09
N SER A 66 9.59 -14.11 -4.53
CA SER A 66 9.34 -12.90 -5.33
C SER A 66 8.61 -13.21 -6.63
N GLU A 67 8.96 -14.29 -7.34
CA GLU A 67 8.27 -14.69 -8.58
C GLU A 67 6.78 -15.03 -8.32
N GLU A 68 6.52 -15.85 -7.30
CA GLU A 68 5.16 -16.21 -6.85
C GLU A 68 4.34 -14.96 -6.50
N ALA A 69 4.91 -14.05 -5.71
CA ALA A 69 4.21 -12.88 -5.18
C ALA A 69 4.13 -11.70 -6.16
N THR A 70 4.82 -11.76 -7.29
CA THR A 70 4.82 -10.69 -8.30
C THR A 70 4.25 -11.20 -9.62
N LEU A 71 5.05 -11.88 -10.42
CA LEU A 71 4.70 -12.31 -11.77
C LEU A 71 3.51 -13.27 -11.77
N GLU A 72 3.51 -14.30 -10.91
CA GLU A 72 2.42 -15.29 -10.93
C GLU A 72 1.08 -14.71 -10.48
N VAL A 73 1.07 -13.82 -9.48
CA VAL A 73 -0.15 -13.10 -9.07
C VAL A 73 -0.58 -12.10 -10.15
N PHE A 74 0.35 -11.37 -10.76
CA PHE A 74 0.05 -10.42 -11.84
C PHE A 74 -0.55 -11.13 -13.07
N GLU A 75 -0.05 -12.32 -13.39
CA GLU A 75 -0.54 -13.19 -14.47
C GLU A 75 -1.75 -14.05 -14.07
N LYS A 76 -2.26 -13.87 -12.85
CA LYS A 76 -3.43 -14.57 -12.30
C LYS A 76 -3.26 -16.09 -12.21
N ARG A 77 -2.02 -16.58 -12.16
CA ARG A 77 -1.72 -17.98 -11.83
C ARG A 77 -1.74 -18.22 -10.32
N GLU A 78 -1.42 -17.18 -9.56
CA GLU A 78 -1.53 -17.16 -8.11
C GLU A 78 -2.50 -16.09 -7.63
N SER A 79 -2.89 -16.20 -6.36
CA SER A 79 -3.69 -15.19 -5.66
C SER A 79 -3.12 -14.91 -4.29
N ARG A 80 -3.47 -13.75 -3.73
CA ARG A 80 -3.08 -13.40 -2.34
C ARG A 80 -3.55 -14.47 -1.35
N CYS A 81 -4.76 -14.98 -1.51
CA CYS A 81 -5.32 -16.04 -0.66
C CYS A 81 -4.53 -17.35 -0.79
N SER A 82 -4.20 -17.76 -2.01
CA SER A 82 -3.40 -18.98 -2.28
C SER A 82 -2.00 -18.84 -1.68
N PHE A 83 -1.33 -17.71 -1.91
CA PHE A 83 -0.02 -17.38 -1.36
C PHE A 83 0.03 -17.52 0.17
N LEU A 84 -0.97 -16.98 0.87
CA LEU A 84 -1.09 -17.08 2.32
C LEU A 84 -1.44 -18.50 2.78
N SER A 85 -2.28 -19.21 2.01
CA SER A 85 -2.74 -20.57 2.36
C SER A 85 -1.60 -21.59 2.28
N LYS A 86 -0.76 -21.51 1.25
CA LYS A 86 0.45 -22.34 1.11
C LYS A 86 1.42 -22.20 2.29
N ARG A 87 1.36 -21.08 2.99
CA ARG A 87 2.19 -20.76 4.16
C ARG A 87 1.49 -21.02 5.49
N GLY A 88 0.24 -21.52 5.46
CA GLY A 88 -0.53 -21.84 6.66
C GLY A 88 -0.95 -20.63 7.51
N ILE A 89 -0.87 -19.41 6.96
CA ILE A 89 -1.13 -18.15 7.69
C ILE A 89 -2.43 -17.47 7.25
N HIS A 90 -3.12 -18.02 6.25
CA HIS A 90 -4.34 -17.45 5.73
C HIS A 90 -5.46 -17.39 6.78
N GLY A 91 -6.01 -16.20 7.01
CA GLY A 91 -7.11 -16.00 7.97
C GLY A 91 -6.70 -16.01 9.44
N LEU A 92 -5.39 -16.06 9.75
CA LEU A 92 -4.89 -16.13 11.12
C LEU A 92 -4.34 -14.78 11.59
N GLY A 93 -4.64 -14.39 12.83
CA GLY A 93 -4.13 -13.16 13.46
C GLY A 93 -4.12 -11.93 12.56
N MET A 94 -2.96 -11.28 12.45
CA MET A 94 -2.76 -10.08 11.62
C MET A 94 -2.93 -10.34 10.12
N TRP A 95 -2.73 -11.57 9.65
CA TRP A 95 -2.83 -11.95 8.23
C TRP A 95 -4.26 -11.98 7.72
N LYS A 96 -5.25 -12.07 8.63
CA LYS A 96 -6.67 -12.01 8.27
C LYS A 96 -7.03 -10.76 7.46
N TYR A 97 -6.30 -9.66 7.67
CA TYR A 97 -6.57 -8.36 7.06
C TYR A 97 -5.83 -8.14 5.74
N GLU A 98 -5.05 -9.12 5.28
CA GLU A 98 -4.38 -9.06 3.98
C GLU A 98 -5.34 -9.34 2.81
N CYS A 99 -6.40 -10.15 3.00
CA CYS A 99 -7.46 -10.39 2.01
C CYS A 99 -8.82 -9.89 2.53
N GLY A 100 -9.73 -9.53 1.61
CA GLY A 100 -11.16 -9.30 1.94
C GLY A 100 -12.00 -10.58 2.01
N CYS A 101 -11.37 -11.75 1.86
CA CYS A 101 -12.04 -13.03 1.75
C CYS A 101 -12.59 -13.57 3.09
N GLY A 102 -12.17 -12.98 4.21
CA GLY A 102 -12.51 -13.41 5.57
C GLY A 102 -13.68 -12.68 6.25
N ASP A 103 -14.34 -11.74 5.56
CA ASP A 103 -15.48 -10.98 6.13
C ASP A 103 -16.70 -11.85 6.43
N SER A 104 -16.82 -13.02 5.79
CA SER A 104 -17.91 -13.97 6.00
C SER A 104 -17.70 -14.94 7.17
N LEU A 105 -16.52 -14.96 7.82
CA LEU A 105 -16.11 -15.97 8.81
C LEU A 105 -15.70 -15.37 10.17
N ALA A 106 -16.27 -14.22 10.56
CA ALA A 106 -16.06 -13.69 11.90
C ALA A 106 -16.74 -14.60 12.96
N SER A 107 -16.01 -15.64 13.40
CA SER A 107 -16.19 -16.19 14.75
C SER A 107 -15.93 -15.06 15.75
N ALA A 108 -16.95 -14.73 16.53
CA ALA A 108 -16.90 -13.70 17.56
C ALA A 108 -16.01 -14.06 18.76
N ASP A 109 -15.38 -15.25 18.77
CA ASP A 109 -14.74 -15.83 19.97
C ASP A 109 -13.21 -15.70 20.03
N SER A 110 -12.55 -15.07 19.05
CA SER A 110 -11.08 -14.89 19.13
C SER A 110 -10.68 -13.92 20.25
N THR A 111 -9.59 -14.20 20.95
CA THR A 111 -9.02 -13.26 21.94
C THR A 111 -8.24 -12.14 21.25
N ARG A 112 -8.01 -11.00 21.93
CA ARG A 112 -7.18 -9.91 21.37
C ARG A 112 -5.75 -10.39 21.05
N SER A 113 -5.20 -11.24 21.91
CA SER A 113 -3.87 -11.84 21.74
C SER A 113 -3.77 -12.71 20.49
N GLU A 114 -4.83 -13.42 20.13
CA GLU A 114 -4.86 -14.24 18.90
C GLU A 114 -4.90 -13.39 17.64
N ARG A 115 -5.67 -12.28 17.67
CA ARG A 115 -5.75 -11.32 16.56
C ARG A 115 -4.43 -10.59 16.30
N GLU A 116 -3.68 -10.30 17.35
CA GLU A 116 -2.41 -9.57 17.30
C GLU A 116 -1.19 -10.50 17.06
N SER A 117 -1.40 -11.81 16.99
CA SER A 117 -0.31 -12.78 16.83
C SER A 117 0.29 -12.79 15.40
N TRP A 118 1.61 -12.98 15.33
CA TRP A 118 2.34 -13.25 14.09
C TRP A 118 1.95 -14.57 13.43
N ASN A 119 1.43 -15.55 14.18
CA ASN A 119 1.09 -16.90 13.68
C ASN A 119 2.21 -17.53 12.82
N LEU A 120 3.46 -17.30 13.22
CA LEU A 120 4.67 -17.81 12.58
C LEU A 120 5.63 -18.39 13.63
N PRO A 121 6.47 -19.38 13.26
CA PRO A 121 7.62 -19.78 14.06
C PRO A 121 8.51 -18.57 14.42
N ARG A 122 9.21 -18.66 15.55
CA ARG A 122 10.04 -17.57 16.07
C ARG A 122 11.18 -17.18 15.14
N GLU A 123 11.63 -18.12 14.32
CA GLU A 123 12.72 -17.97 13.36
C GLU A 123 12.26 -17.19 12.10
N LEU A 124 10.95 -17.10 11.88
CA LEU A 124 10.36 -16.42 10.74
C LEU A 124 9.79 -15.05 11.10
N CYS A 125 9.71 -14.68 12.38
CA CYS A 125 9.11 -13.41 12.77
C CYS A 125 9.99 -12.59 13.72
N PRO A 126 9.82 -11.26 13.71
CA PRO A 126 10.62 -10.34 14.51
C PRO A 126 10.27 -10.35 16.01
N CYS A 127 9.85 -11.50 16.58
CA CYS A 127 9.39 -11.57 17.96
C CYS A 127 10.53 -11.54 19.00
N SER A 128 11.76 -11.80 18.57
CA SER A 128 12.96 -11.71 19.40
C SER A 128 13.62 -10.34 19.24
N GLY A 129 14.26 -9.85 20.30
CA GLY A 129 15.08 -8.64 20.21
C GLY A 129 16.19 -8.77 19.14
N PRO A 130 16.61 -7.66 18.51
CA PRO A 130 17.65 -7.70 17.49
C PRO A 130 18.98 -8.19 18.10
N ALA A 131 19.76 -8.93 17.32
CA ALA A 131 21.04 -9.49 17.76
C ALA A 131 22.10 -8.41 18.08
N SER A 132 21.95 -7.23 17.47
CA SER A 132 22.82 -6.07 17.69
C SER A 132 22.06 -4.76 17.52
N LEU A 133 22.59 -3.70 18.12
CA LEU A 133 22.18 -2.35 17.78
C LEU A 133 22.50 -2.09 16.31
N LYS A 134 21.54 -1.51 15.61
CA LYS A 134 21.66 -1.13 14.21
C LYS A 134 22.83 -0.15 14.04
N SER A 135 23.86 -0.58 13.31
CA SER A 135 25.09 0.21 13.10
C SER A 135 24.94 1.24 11.98
N ASP A 136 24.15 0.94 10.94
CA ASP A 136 23.94 1.82 9.76
C ASP A 136 22.46 2.05 9.43
N ALA A 137 22.15 2.96 8.51
CA ALA A 137 20.79 3.15 8.00
C ALA A 137 20.37 1.97 7.12
N LEU A 138 19.29 1.26 7.47
CA LEU A 138 18.71 0.23 6.60
C LEU A 138 18.23 0.89 5.30
N SER A 139 18.69 0.38 4.17
CA SER A 139 18.39 0.95 2.86
C SER A 139 17.36 0.14 2.08
N ASN A 140 17.22 -1.15 2.39
CA ASN A 140 16.34 -2.05 1.66
C ASN A 140 15.95 -3.30 2.49
N TRP A 141 15.05 -4.12 1.94
CA TRP A 141 14.57 -5.35 2.59
C TRP A 141 15.68 -6.33 2.97
N LYS A 142 16.73 -6.47 2.15
CA LYS A 142 17.85 -7.39 2.42
C LYS A 142 18.58 -6.98 3.69
N ASP A 143 18.91 -5.69 3.83
CA ASP A 143 19.57 -5.16 5.03
C ASP A 143 18.74 -5.43 6.29
N TYR A 144 17.43 -5.22 6.23
CA TYR A 144 16.54 -5.46 7.38
C TYR A 144 16.48 -6.94 7.75
N PHE A 145 16.33 -7.84 6.76
CA PHE A 145 16.28 -9.28 7.01
C PHE A 145 17.60 -9.81 7.57
N GLU A 146 18.74 -9.32 7.06
CA GLU A 146 20.06 -9.64 7.59
C GLU A 146 20.23 -9.17 9.04
N TRP A 147 19.88 -7.91 9.33
CA TRP A 147 19.95 -7.36 10.70
C TRP A 147 19.08 -8.12 11.69
N ARG A 148 17.89 -8.57 11.26
CA ARG A 148 16.96 -9.35 12.08
C ARG A 148 17.24 -10.85 12.09
N CYS A 149 18.25 -11.30 11.35
CA CYS A 149 18.56 -12.71 11.15
C CYS A 149 17.32 -13.51 10.65
N LEU A 150 16.50 -12.87 9.82
CA LEU A 150 15.31 -13.46 9.22
C LEU A 150 15.67 -14.07 7.87
N PRO A 151 15.17 -15.26 7.56
CA PRO A 151 15.43 -15.86 6.27
C PRO A 151 14.50 -15.26 5.18
N LEU A 152 15.02 -15.13 3.96
CA LEU A 152 14.32 -14.49 2.83
C LEU A 152 13.08 -15.25 2.30
N HIS A 153 12.77 -16.42 2.85
CA HIS A 153 11.50 -17.12 2.60
C HIS A 153 10.40 -16.73 3.59
N SER A 154 10.72 -15.99 4.66
CA SER A 154 9.72 -15.53 5.61
C SER A 154 8.79 -14.47 4.98
N PRO A 155 7.46 -14.62 5.11
CA PRO A 155 6.51 -13.69 4.52
C PRO A 155 6.31 -12.40 5.34
N VAL A 156 7.04 -12.20 6.44
CA VAL A 156 6.79 -11.07 7.37
C VAL A 156 6.93 -9.69 6.77
N ALA A 157 7.61 -9.55 5.63
CA ALA A 157 7.64 -8.32 4.85
C ALA A 157 6.23 -7.82 4.47
N LEU A 158 5.24 -8.72 4.36
CA LEU A 158 3.84 -8.36 4.11
C LEU A 158 3.18 -7.61 5.26
N LEU A 159 3.66 -7.75 6.50
CA LEU A 159 3.17 -7.00 7.66
C LEU A 159 4.13 -5.86 8.05
N LEU A 160 5.43 -6.07 7.84
CA LEU A 160 6.49 -5.15 8.23
C LEU A 160 6.64 -3.95 7.30
N HIS A 161 6.03 -3.96 6.11
CA HIS A 161 6.08 -2.78 5.24
C HIS A 161 5.50 -1.51 5.91
N TRP A 162 4.65 -1.65 6.95
CA TRP A 162 4.15 -0.52 7.74
C TRP A 162 5.19 0.10 8.68
N PRO A 163 5.77 -0.62 9.66
CA PRO A 163 6.81 -0.05 10.51
C PRO A 163 8.04 0.39 9.69
N LEU A 164 8.37 -0.32 8.61
CA LEU A 164 9.51 0.05 7.77
C LEU A 164 9.21 1.26 6.88
N LEU A 165 7.94 1.47 6.48
CA LEU A 165 7.49 2.72 5.88
C LEU A 165 7.73 3.89 6.84
N VAL A 166 7.29 3.78 8.10
CA VAL A 166 7.50 4.82 9.12
C VAL A 166 8.99 5.07 9.32
N TYR A 167 9.78 4.00 9.47
CA TYR A 167 11.24 4.13 9.57
C TYR A 167 11.83 4.89 8.40
N TYR A 168 11.55 4.46 7.16
CA TYR A 168 12.12 5.08 5.98
C TYR A 168 11.63 6.52 5.79
N ALA A 169 10.36 6.80 6.10
CA ALA A 169 9.80 8.15 6.11
C ALA A 169 10.58 9.09 7.03
N THR A 170 11.05 8.64 8.20
CA THR A 170 11.90 9.46 9.08
C THR A 170 13.31 9.71 8.53
N GLN A 171 13.82 8.83 7.66
CA GLN A 171 15.13 9.00 7.05
C GLN A 171 15.08 10.05 5.94
N ILE A 172 13.94 10.14 5.24
CA ILE A 172 13.73 11.10 4.14
C ILE A 172 13.06 12.40 4.61
N ALA A 173 12.43 12.40 5.79
CA ALA A 173 11.80 13.55 6.43
C ALA A 173 12.09 13.56 7.94
N PHE A 174 12.64 14.66 8.47
CA PHE A 174 12.98 14.78 9.91
C PHE A 174 11.79 14.63 10.89
N SER A 175 10.55 14.60 10.40
CA SER A 175 9.33 14.28 11.14
C SER A 175 8.19 14.05 10.15
N GLY A 176 7.43 12.97 10.23
CA GLY A 176 6.34 12.67 9.28
C GLY A 176 5.09 12.15 9.96
N LYS A 177 3.92 12.47 9.40
CA LYS A 177 2.63 11.81 9.68
C LYS A 177 2.30 10.84 8.54
N SER A 178 1.75 9.67 8.86
CA SER A 178 1.21 8.68 7.90
C SER A 178 -0.25 8.37 8.26
N GLY A 179 -1.12 8.24 7.26
CA GLY A 179 -2.55 8.00 7.44
C GLY A 179 -2.92 6.52 7.27
N PRO A 180 -3.63 5.90 8.22
CA PRO A 180 -3.98 4.48 8.18
C PRO A 180 -5.46 4.16 7.87
N GLU A 181 -5.69 3.01 7.25
CA GLU A 181 -6.97 2.30 7.17
C GLU A 181 -6.86 0.82 7.59
N LYS A 182 -5.93 0.04 7.01
CA LYS A 182 -5.74 -1.40 7.34
C LYS A 182 -4.87 -1.63 8.58
N GLU A 183 -4.02 -0.66 8.91
CA GLU A 183 -2.99 -0.68 9.96
C GLU A 183 -3.59 -0.83 11.35
N LEU A 184 -4.84 -0.40 11.55
CA LEU A 184 -5.59 -0.54 12.79
C LEU A 184 -5.69 -1.99 13.28
N PHE A 185 -5.64 -2.94 12.35
CA PHE A 185 -5.78 -4.36 12.66
C PHE A 185 -4.45 -5.11 12.72
N GLN A 186 -3.33 -4.41 12.48
CA GLN A 186 -1.97 -4.96 12.45
C GLN A 186 -1.05 -4.22 13.43
N LEU A 187 -1.61 -3.61 14.48
CA LEU A 187 -0.88 -2.78 15.45
C LEU A 187 0.31 -3.51 16.11
N ALA A 188 0.24 -4.82 16.29
CA ALA A 188 1.35 -5.58 16.85
C ALA A 188 2.61 -5.53 15.98
N ALA A 189 2.48 -5.39 14.65
CA ALA A 189 3.62 -5.19 13.77
C ALA A 189 4.35 -3.86 14.04
N PHE A 190 3.64 -2.81 14.50
CA PHE A 190 4.25 -1.54 14.88
C PHE A 190 5.13 -1.63 16.14
N GLY A 191 5.02 -2.71 16.91
CA GLY A 191 5.97 -3.00 17.99
C GLY A 191 7.42 -3.05 17.50
N GLU A 192 7.64 -3.33 16.20
CA GLU A 192 8.95 -3.29 15.57
C GLU A 192 9.63 -1.91 15.62
N LEU A 193 8.85 -0.83 15.69
CA LEU A 193 9.40 0.53 15.79
C LEU A 193 10.28 0.72 17.03
N CYS A 194 10.03 -0.03 18.11
CA CYS A 194 10.88 -0.01 19.30
C CYS A 194 12.30 -0.51 19.02
N ALA A 195 12.46 -1.48 18.11
CA ALA A 195 13.77 -1.98 17.70
C ALA A 195 14.43 -1.05 16.67
N LEU A 196 13.64 -0.45 15.77
CA LEU A 196 14.13 0.47 14.73
C LEU A 196 14.61 1.82 15.30
N PHE A 197 14.07 2.24 16.45
CA PHE A 197 14.41 3.49 17.11
C PHE A 197 14.77 3.28 18.58
N PRO A 198 15.93 2.66 18.88
CA PRO A 198 16.32 2.36 20.24
C PRO A 198 16.47 3.64 21.07
N GLY A 199 15.83 3.66 22.25
CA GLY A 199 15.89 4.81 23.17
C GLY A 199 15.03 6.02 22.78
N VAL A 200 14.27 5.94 21.69
CA VAL A 200 13.33 7.00 21.27
C VAL A 200 11.91 6.63 21.71
N ARG A 201 11.19 7.58 22.30
CA ARG A 201 9.76 7.41 22.58
C ARG A 201 8.96 7.75 21.32
N ILE A 202 8.37 6.74 20.70
CA ILE A 202 7.50 6.91 19.53
C ILE A 202 6.05 6.98 19.99
N HIS A 203 5.35 8.00 19.52
CA HIS A 203 3.90 8.13 19.66
C HIS A 203 3.29 8.01 18.26
N VAL A 204 2.47 6.98 18.04
CA VAL A 204 1.75 6.76 16.79
C VAL A 204 0.28 7.08 17.04
N GLU A 205 -0.19 8.14 16.39
CA GLU A 205 -1.61 8.49 16.36
C GLU A 205 -2.15 8.18 14.96
N LEU A 206 -3.14 7.29 14.91
CA LEU A 206 -3.82 6.89 13.69
C LEU A 206 -5.03 7.80 13.50
N VAL A 207 -5.17 8.42 12.32
CA VAL A 207 -6.29 9.33 11.98
C VAL A 207 -6.92 8.92 10.66
N GLY A 208 -8.23 8.67 10.63
CA GLY A 208 -8.94 8.26 9.41
C GLY A 208 -10.44 8.04 9.64
N PRO A 209 -11.25 8.03 8.57
CA PRO A 209 -12.71 7.91 8.65
C PRO A 209 -13.19 6.54 9.18
N ALA A 210 -12.35 5.51 9.02
CA ALA A 210 -12.60 4.18 9.56
C ALA A 210 -12.26 4.06 11.06
N ILE A 211 -11.70 5.12 11.66
CA ILE A 211 -11.41 5.18 13.09
C ILE A 211 -12.67 5.66 13.80
N PRO A 212 -13.30 4.84 14.67
CA PRO A 212 -14.57 5.19 15.28
C PRO A 212 -14.50 6.53 16.03
N GLU A 213 -15.30 7.52 15.62
CA GLU A 213 -15.17 8.92 16.09
C GLU A 213 -15.39 9.10 17.60
N LYS A 214 -16.12 8.22 18.29
CA LYS A 214 -16.17 8.14 19.76
C LYS A 214 -16.53 6.70 20.17
N ARG A 215 -16.03 6.16 21.28
CA ARG A 215 -16.65 6.22 22.63
C ARG A 215 -17.99 6.98 22.79
N LEU A 216 -18.82 7.14 21.76
CA LEU A 216 -20.20 7.62 21.77
C LEU A 216 -20.90 6.99 20.55
N SER A 217 -21.50 5.85 20.85
CA SER A 217 -22.85 5.43 20.47
C SER A 217 -23.38 5.78 19.06
N SER A 218 -23.68 4.68 18.34
CA SER A 218 -24.91 4.42 17.57
C SER A 218 -24.85 4.58 16.04
N PHE A 219 -24.65 3.43 15.38
CA PHE A 219 -25.28 2.91 14.15
C PHE A 219 -26.07 3.89 13.23
N TRP A 220 -25.80 3.87 11.92
CA TRP A 220 -26.62 3.20 10.87
C TRP A 220 -26.26 3.66 9.42
N ILE A 221 -26.50 2.72 8.49
CA ILE A 221 -26.81 2.82 7.03
C ILE A 221 -25.68 2.56 6.01
N HIS A 222 -25.87 1.41 5.33
CA HIS A 222 -25.17 0.88 4.16
C HIS A 222 -25.70 1.48 2.83
N PHE A 223 -24.83 1.45 1.82
CA PHE A 223 -25.08 1.71 0.39
C PHE A 223 -25.30 3.17 -0.05
N LEU A 224 -24.34 4.03 0.27
CA LEU A 224 -23.95 5.20 -0.56
C LEU A 224 -22.52 5.69 -0.22
N THR A 225 -21.72 4.83 0.40
CA THR A 225 -20.59 5.24 1.23
C THR A 225 -19.27 5.36 0.48
N LEU A 226 -19.00 4.69 -0.64
CA LEU A 226 -17.64 4.74 -1.22
C LEU A 226 -17.27 6.12 -1.80
N SER A 227 -18.21 6.87 -2.39
CA SER A 227 -17.94 8.23 -2.89
C SER A 227 -17.98 9.29 -1.79
N LEU A 228 -18.88 9.14 -0.81
CA LEU A 228 -18.99 10.07 0.32
C LEU A 228 -17.87 9.87 1.35
N LEU A 229 -17.42 8.64 1.61
CA LEU A 229 -16.25 8.35 2.45
C LEU A 229 -14.97 8.86 1.80
N LEU A 230 -14.80 8.69 0.48
CA LEU A 230 -13.66 9.24 -0.24
C LEU A 230 -13.68 10.78 -0.23
N MET A 231 -14.86 11.41 -0.38
CA MET A 231 -14.98 12.87 -0.28
C MET A 231 -14.78 13.39 1.14
N LEU A 232 -15.28 12.70 2.18
CA LEU A 232 -15.07 13.08 3.58
C LEU A 232 -13.63 12.83 4.04
N ALA A 233 -13.02 11.71 3.62
CA ALA A 233 -11.60 11.44 3.82
C ALA A 233 -10.74 12.49 3.12
N LEU A 234 -11.07 12.84 1.87
CA LEU A 234 -10.38 13.89 1.13
C LEU A 234 -10.54 15.25 1.81
N GLN A 235 -11.72 15.58 2.33
CA GLN A 235 -11.97 16.83 3.06
C GLN A 235 -11.17 16.90 4.37
N LEU A 236 -11.20 15.84 5.17
CA LEU A 236 -10.42 15.72 6.41
C LEU A 236 -8.92 15.78 6.12
N ILE A 237 -8.44 15.05 5.12
CA ILE A 237 -7.05 15.07 4.68
C ILE A 237 -6.67 16.46 4.18
N GLN A 238 -7.53 17.16 3.43
CA GLN A 238 -7.29 18.53 2.99
C GLN A 238 -7.21 19.52 4.16
N GLU A 239 -8.07 19.40 5.18
CA GLU A 239 -7.98 20.23 6.39
C GLU A 239 -6.73 19.92 7.19
N LEU A 240 -6.39 18.65 7.39
CA LEU A 240 -5.16 18.22 8.05
C LEU A 240 -3.93 18.78 7.34
N ILE A 241 -3.87 18.65 6.00
CA ILE A 241 -2.76 19.14 5.19
C ILE A 241 -2.67 20.67 5.22
N LYS A 242 -3.80 21.39 5.24
CA LYS A 242 -3.82 22.86 5.37
C LYS A 242 -3.26 23.33 6.72
N GLU A 243 -3.57 22.60 7.78
CA GLU A 243 -3.09 22.92 9.14
C GLU A 243 -1.66 22.42 9.41
N MET A 244 -1.14 21.49 8.60
CA MET A 244 0.19 20.93 8.77
C MET A 244 1.29 21.94 8.44
N ASN A 245 1.87 22.53 9.48
CA ASN A 245 3.18 23.22 9.43
C ASN A 245 4.36 22.28 9.73
N ILE A 246 4.13 20.97 9.66
CA ILE A 246 5.14 19.93 9.87
C ILE A 246 5.37 19.17 8.56
N PRO A 247 6.59 18.63 8.34
CA PRO A 247 6.84 17.79 7.18
C PRO A 247 5.89 16.59 7.13
N ALA A 248 5.46 16.23 5.92
CA ALA A 248 4.52 15.14 5.69
C ALA A 248 5.07 14.21 4.62
N VAL A 249 4.97 12.90 4.85
CA VAL A 249 5.32 11.87 3.88
C VAL A 249 4.05 11.12 3.51
N PHE A 250 3.81 11.00 2.21
CA PHE A 250 2.68 10.30 1.63
C PHE A 250 3.19 9.09 0.88
N SER A 251 2.39 8.02 0.87
CA SER A 251 2.66 6.79 0.14
C SER A 251 1.49 6.38 -0.72
N ASP A 252 1.77 5.78 -1.88
CA ASP A 252 0.71 5.26 -2.76
C ASP A 252 1.15 3.98 -3.49
N TYR A 253 0.19 3.30 -4.12
CA TYR A 253 0.42 2.00 -4.75
C TYR A 253 1.10 2.08 -6.12
N CYS A 254 1.03 3.23 -6.79
CA CYS A 254 1.69 3.48 -8.07
C CYS A 254 2.13 4.94 -8.22
N GLU A 255 3.03 5.18 -9.18
CA GLU A 255 3.58 6.50 -9.47
C GLU A 255 2.50 7.49 -9.95
N GLU A 256 1.56 7.03 -10.79
CA GLU A 256 0.42 7.84 -11.26
C GLU A 256 -0.39 8.42 -10.09
N ALA A 257 -0.78 7.57 -9.13
CA ALA A 257 -1.55 7.99 -7.96
C ALA A 257 -0.79 9.01 -7.10
N CYS A 258 0.53 8.82 -6.94
CA CYS A 258 1.39 9.81 -6.26
C CYS A 258 1.37 11.18 -6.95
N HIS A 259 1.42 11.22 -8.27
CA HIS A 259 1.38 12.49 -9.00
C HIS A 259 0.02 13.17 -8.94
N LEU A 260 -1.08 12.42 -9.00
CA LEU A 260 -2.43 12.96 -8.80
C LEU A 260 -2.58 13.53 -7.38
N ALA A 261 -2.10 12.80 -6.37
CA ALA A 261 -2.09 13.26 -4.99
C ALA A 261 -1.21 14.50 -4.82
N ALA A 262 0.00 14.53 -5.40
CA ALA A 262 0.89 15.68 -5.37
C ALA A 262 0.26 16.94 -6.01
N ARG A 263 -0.43 16.79 -7.15
CA ARG A 263 -1.18 17.89 -7.79
C ARG A 263 -2.30 18.40 -6.89
N CYS A 264 -3.03 17.50 -6.23
CA CYS A 264 -4.08 17.86 -5.27
C CYS A 264 -3.50 18.60 -4.06
N ILE A 265 -2.41 18.11 -3.47
CA ILE A 265 -1.72 18.78 -2.37
C ILE A 265 -1.27 20.17 -2.77
N HIS A 266 -0.67 20.32 -3.95
CA HIS A 266 -0.24 21.62 -4.46
C HIS A 266 -1.41 22.60 -4.65
N SER A 267 -2.54 22.15 -5.24
CA SER A 267 -3.69 23.02 -5.46
C SER A 267 -4.36 23.47 -4.16
N VAL A 268 -4.33 22.62 -3.13
CA VAL A 268 -4.95 22.87 -1.82
C VAL A 268 -4.07 23.73 -0.90
N THR A 269 -2.75 23.54 -0.95
CA THR A 269 -1.80 24.18 -0.02
C THR A 269 -1.00 25.33 -0.62
N GLY A 270 -0.89 25.38 -1.96
CA GLY A 270 0.07 26.23 -2.66
C GLY A 270 1.54 25.83 -2.45
N ARG A 271 1.83 24.74 -1.73
CA ARG A 271 3.20 24.30 -1.43
C ARG A 271 3.71 23.33 -2.50
N PRO A 272 4.98 23.42 -2.90
CA PRO A 272 5.59 22.40 -3.75
C PRO A 272 5.90 21.13 -2.93
N ILE A 273 5.94 20.00 -3.61
CA ILE A 273 6.50 18.76 -3.07
C ILE A 273 8.02 18.96 -2.86
N ARG A 274 8.51 18.67 -1.65
CA ARG A 274 9.94 18.76 -1.29
C ARG A 274 10.67 17.44 -1.41
N ILE A 275 9.97 16.34 -1.16
CA ILE A 275 10.50 14.98 -1.32
C ILE A 275 9.94 14.44 -2.64
N PRO A 276 10.78 14.30 -3.69
CA PRO A 276 10.30 13.86 -4.99
C PRO A 276 9.69 12.45 -4.90
N ILE A 277 8.79 12.15 -5.84
CA ILE A 277 8.21 10.82 -5.95
C ILE A 277 9.34 9.82 -6.23
N GLN A 278 9.48 8.84 -5.34
CA GLN A 278 10.52 7.84 -5.39
C GLN A 278 9.99 6.48 -4.94
N LEU A 279 10.63 5.41 -5.41
CA LEU A 279 10.30 4.05 -5.02
C LEU A 279 10.58 3.84 -3.53
N ASN A 280 9.66 3.21 -2.82
CA ASN A 280 9.88 2.75 -1.46
C ASN A 280 10.64 1.42 -1.47
N PRO A 281 11.86 1.37 -0.90
CA PRO A 281 12.62 0.12 -0.84
C PRO A 281 12.01 -0.91 0.11
N PHE A 282 11.07 -0.49 0.97
CA PHE A 282 10.31 -1.35 1.89
C PHE A 282 8.85 -1.54 1.48
N ARG A 283 8.51 -1.34 0.19
CA ARG A 283 7.16 -1.63 -0.32
C ARG A 283 6.77 -3.09 -0.07
N GLN A 284 5.48 -3.36 0.10
CA GLN A 284 5.01 -4.71 0.35
C GLN A 284 5.34 -5.63 -0.84
N PRO A 285 6.01 -6.78 -0.64
CA PRO A 285 6.45 -7.64 -1.74
C PRO A 285 5.34 -8.61 -2.19
N LEU A 286 4.13 -8.10 -2.37
CA LEU A 286 3.00 -8.84 -2.93
C LEU A 286 2.16 -7.88 -3.76
N VAL A 287 2.10 -8.15 -5.06
CA VAL A 287 1.42 -7.26 -6.02
C VAL A 287 -0.07 -7.15 -5.69
N VAL A 288 -0.65 -5.98 -5.98
CA VAL A 288 -2.09 -5.74 -5.86
C VAL A 288 -2.81 -6.48 -6.98
N GLU A 289 -3.74 -7.34 -6.60
CA GLU A 289 -4.62 -8.04 -7.53
C GLU A 289 -5.62 -7.08 -8.17
N ASN A 290 -6.04 -7.39 -9.40
CA ASN A 290 -7.07 -6.64 -10.12
C ASN A 290 -6.79 -5.14 -10.30
N SER A 291 -5.51 -4.75 -10.39
CA SER A 291 -5.12 -3.40 -10.75
C SER A 291 -5.83 -2.94 -12.05
N PRO A 292 -6.32 -1.69 -12.12
CA PRO A 292 -6.89 -1.14 -13.35
C PRO A 292 -5.83 -0.89 -14.43
N LEU A 293 -4.54 -0.83 -14.05
CA LEU A 293 -3.40 -0.61 -14.94
C LEU A 293 -2.64 -1.92 -15.18
N PHE A 294 -2.15 -2.09 -16.39
CA PHE A 294 -1.23 -3.19 -16.76
C PHE A 294 0.21 -2.87 -16.32
N ILE A 295 0.35 -2.36 -15.10
CA ILE A 295 1.63 -2.09 -14.41
C ILE A 295 1.51 -2.70 -13.01
N PRO A 296 2.52 -3.45 -12.53
CA PRO A 296 2.55 -3.92 -11.16
C PRO A 296 2.40 -2.78 -10.16
N CYS A 297 1.44 -2.92 -9.24
CA CYS A 297 1.18 -1.98 -8.16
C CYS A 297 1.41 -2.71 -6.83
N TYR A 298 1.94 -2.01 -5.83
CA TYR A 298 2.28 -2.61 -4.53
C TYR A 298 1.79 -1.72 -3.40
N PRO A 299 1.31 -2.25 -2.28
CA PRO A 299 1.08 -1.41 -1.10
C PRO A 299 2.36 -0.67 -0.69
N ASN A 300 2.22 0.63 -0.45
CA ASN A 300 3.33 1.56 -0.14
C ASN A 300 4.45 1.53 -1.20
N CYS A 301 4.11 1.42 -2.48
CA CYS A 301 5.09 1.31 -3.57
C CYS A 301 5.96 2.55 -3.71
N PHE A 302 5.36 3.74 -3.67
CA PHE A 302 6.04 5.01 -3.88
C PHE A 302 5.83 5.95 -2.70
N LEU A 303 6.76 6.89 -2.51
CA LEU A 303 6.76 7.88 -1.46
C LEU A 303 7.07 9.27 -2.00
N PHE A 304 6.47 10.29 -1.40
CA PHE A 304 6.72 11.70 -1.69
C PHE A 304 6.29 12.55 -0.49
N GLY A 305 6.57 13.86 -0.48
CA GLY A 305 6.29 14.66 0.71
C GLY A 305 6.47 16.17 0.56
N ILE A 306 5.92 16.92 1.51
CA ILE A 306 5.98 18.40 1.61
C ILE A 306 6.76 18.85 2.84
#